data_AF-A0A2K1IMZ5-F1
#
_entry.id   AF-A0A2K1IMZ5-F1
#
_cell.length_a   1.000
_cell.length_b   1.000
_cell.length_c   1.000
_cell.angle_alpha   90.00
_cell.angle_beta   90.00
_cell.angle_gamma   90.00
#
_symmetry.space_group_name_H-M   'P 1'
#
loop_
_entity.id
_entity.type
_entity.pdbx_description
1 polymer ?
#
loop_
_entity_poly.entity_id
_entity_poly.type
_entity_poly.pdbx_seq_one_letter_code
_entity_poly.pdbx_strand_id
1 'polypeptide(L)'
;MSFMAFRAKMMIDSYIIRINQFVNLAFNAEFDRYEMNIFCASSYLSKAKCDILLVVDKCILSPQNLMPIVYAIQDTVARTFIMYKMNKILRRLTLHDCIM
;
A
#
# COMPACT_ATOMS: atom_id res chain seq x y z
N MET A 1 -10.42 -8.68 2.71
CA MET A 1 -9.84 -9.07 1.40
C MET A 1 -8.44 -9.57 1.67
N SER A 2 -8.26 -10.87 1.91
CA SER A 2 -6.99 -11.45 2.37
C SER A 2 -6.07 -11.96 1.26
N PHE A 3 -6.43 -11.72 0.00
CA PHE A 3 -5.66 -12.16 -1.16
C PHE A 3 -5.72 -11.08 -2.26
N MET A 4 -4.56 -10.53 -2.62
CA MET A 4 -4.43 -9.47 -3.63
C MET A 4 -3.15 -9.67 -4.45
N ALA A 5 -3.10 -9.09 -5.64
CA ALA A 5 -1.95 -9.08 -6.52
C ALA A 5 -1.13 -7.80 -6.35
N PHE A 6 0.18 -7.94 -6.30
CA PHE A 6 1.14 -6.85 -6.17
C PHE A 6 2.16 -6.90 -7.30
N ARG A 7 2.65 -5.73 -7.70
CA ARG A 7 3.82 -5.65 -8.57
C ARG A 7 5.07 -5.95 -7.76
N ALA A 8 5.78 -7.00 -8.14
CA ALA A 8 7.03 -7.37 -7.51
C ALA A 8 8.14 -6.34 -7.83
N LYS A 9 8.90 -5.95 -6.80
CA LYS A 9 10.14 -5.18 -6.90
C LYS A 9 11.20 -5.89 -6.06
N MET A 10 12.29 -6.31 -6.69
CA MET A 10 13.41 -6.92 -5.99
C MET A 10 14.14 -5.88 -5.16
N MET A 11 14.45 -6.25 -3.92
CA MET A 11 15.16 -5.42 -2.96
C MET A 11 16.43 -6.17 -2.55
N ILE A 12 17.58 -5.59 -2.87
CA ILE A 12 18.89 -6.26 -2.75
C ILE A 12 19.26 -6.50 -1.28
N ASP A 13 18.88 -5.57 -0.39
CA ASP A 13 19.29 -5.57 1.02
C ASP A 13 18.16 -5.98 1.98
N SER A 14 17.27 -6.90 1.57
CA SER A 14 16.18 -7.36 2.44
C SER A 14 15.94 -8.85 2.35
N TYR A 15 15.87 -9.48 3.52
CA TYR A 15 15.52 -10.89 3.70
C TYR A 15 14.04 -11.10 4.04
N ILE A 16 13.23 -10.02 4.06
CA ILE A 16 11.82 -10.01 4.44
C ILE A 16 10.96 -9.42 3.33
N ILE A 17 9.69 -9.82 3.31
CA ILE A 17 8.69 -9.24 2.43
C ILE A 17 8.40 -7.81 2.89
N ARG A 18 8.49 -6.85 1.97
CA ARG A 18 8.12 -5.45 2.22
C ARG A 18 6.85 -5.12 1.47
N ILE A 19 5.87 -4.61 2.21
CA ILE A 19 4.57 -4.19 1.68
C ILE A 19 4.19 -2.84 2.29
N ASN A 20 3.35 -2.08 1.59
CA ASN A 20 2.88 -0.79 2.09
C ASN A 20 1.95 -1.00 3.31
N GLN A 21 2.17 -0.25 4.38
CA GLN A 21 1.34 -0.27 5.59
C GLN A 21 -0.15 0.05 5.36
N PHE A 22 -0.51 0.65 4.21
CA PHE A 22 -1.90 0.99 3.91
C PHE A 22 -2.79 -0.24 3.66
N VAL A 23 -2.22 -1.41 3.39
CA VAL A 23 -2.98 -2.65 3.17
C VAL A 23 -3.16 -3.49 4.44
N ASN A 24 -2.67 -3.04 5.60
CA ASN A 24 -2.63 -3.83 6.84
C ASN A 24 -4.02 -4.31 7.26
N LEU A 25 -5.00 -3.41 7.18
CA LEU A 25 -6.38 -3.72 7.52
C LEU A 25 -6.97 -4.75 6.55
N ALA A 26 -6.62 -4.69 5.27
CA ALA A 26 -7.12 -5.64 4.27
C ALA A 26 -6.67 -7.08 4.57
N PHE A 27 -5.41 -7.24 4.99
CA PHE A 27 -4.82 -8.54 5.36
C PHE A 27 -5.02 -8.92 6.83
N ASN A 28 -5.57 -8.02 7.65
CA ASN A 28 -5.61 -8.16 9.10
C ASN A 28 -4.22 -8.51 9.68
N ALA A 29 -3.18 -7.85 9.17
CA ALA A 29 -1.79 -8.14 9.49
C ALA A 29 -1.25 -7.20 10.58
N GLU A 30 -0.57 -7.75 11.57
CA GLU A 30 0.25 -6.99 12.52
C GLU A 30 1.73 -7.11 12.12
N PHE A 31 2.45 -5.99 12.02
CA PHE A 31 3.76 -5.97 11.34
C PHE A 31 4.87 -6.72 12.07
N ASP A 32 4.69 -7.02 13.36
CA ASP A 32 5.75 -7.57 14.19
C ASP A 32 5.78 -9.11 14.24
N ARG A 33 4.76 -9.79 13.73
CA ARG A 33 4.57 -11.25 13.98
C ARG A 33 3.95 -12.06 12.85
N TYR A 34 3.66 -11.47 11.70
CA TYR A 34 2.93 -12.17 10.64
C TYR A 34 3.84 -12.56 9.47
N GLU A 35 3.74 -13.83 9.10
CA GLU A 35 4.28 -14.36 7.84
C GLU A 35 3.23 -14.25 6.74
N MET A 36 3.66 -14.00 5.51
CA MET A 36 2.78 -13.92 4.35
C MET A 36 3.30 -14.82 3.24
N ASN A 37 2.39 -15.54 2.59
CA ASN A 37 2.72 -16.38 1.44
C ASN A 37 2.74 -15.54 0.16
N ILE A 38 3.74 -15.78 -0.69
CA ILE A 38 3.82 -15.21 -2.04
C ILE A 38 3.54 -16.31 -3.05
N PHE A 39 2.54 -16.08 -3.89
CA PHE A 39 2.25 -16.93 -5.05
C PHE A 39 2.66 -16.22 -6.33
N CYS A 40 3.46 -16.88 -7.15
CA CYS A 40 3.86 -16.37 -8.46
C CYS A 40 2.94 -16.93 -9.55
N ALA A 41 2.34 -16.04 -10.35
CA ALA A 41 1.53 -16.45 -11.50
C ALA A 41 2.43 -16.99 -12.63
N SER A 42 2.30 -18.28 -12.93
CA SER A 42 3.13 -18.97 -13.95
C SER A 42 2.62 -18.81 -15.38
N SER A 43 1.30 -18.62 -15.57
CA SER A 43 0.68 -18.50 -16.89
C SER A 43 0.30 -17.05 -17.24
N TYR A 44 0.28 -16.73 -18.53
CA TYR A 44 -0.15 -15.40 -19.00
C TYR A 44 -1.59 -15.10 -18.59
N LEU A 45 -2.48 -16.11 -18.64
CA LEU A 45 -3.87 -15.96 -18.22
C LEU A 45 -3.97 -15.66 -16.72
N SER A 46 -3.20 -16.37 -15.87
CA SER A 46 -3.17 -16.12 -14.43
C SER A 46 -2.64 -14.73 -14.12
N LYS A 47 -1.58 -14.30 -14.83
CA LYS A 47 -1.04 -12.94 -14.71
C LYS A 47 -2.08 -11.88 -15.08
N ALA A 48 -2.76 -12.05 -16.22
CA ALA A 48 -3.82 -11.13 -16.65
C ALA A 48 -4.98 -11.06 -15.63
N LYS A 49 -5.40 -12.20 -15.07
CA LYS A 49 -6.40 -12.23 -13.99
C LYS A 49 -5.94 -11.43 -12.76
N CYS A 50 -4.69 -11.61 -12.34
CA CYS A 50 -4.12 -10.85 -11.24
C CYS A 50 -4.14 -9.34 -11.54
N ASP A 51 -3.66 -8.94 -12.71
CA ASP A 51 -3.53 -7.53 -13.10
C ASP A 51 -4.89 -6.83 -13.32
N ILE A 52 -5.92 -7.56 -13.74
CA ILE A 52 -7.25 -6.98 -14.04
C ILE A 52 -8.18 -7.00 -12.83
N LEU A 53 -8.15 -8.07 -12.03
CA LEU A 53 -9.17 -8.33 -11.00
C LEU A 53 -8.65 -8.21 -9.57
N LEU A 54 -7.41 -8.64 -9.32
CA LEU A 54 -6.88 -8.81 -7.95
C LEU A 54 -5.87 -7.75 -7.54
N VAL A 55 -5.46 -6.89 -8.47
CA VAL A 55 -4.50 -5.83 -8.19
C VAL A 55 -5.08 -4.85 -7.15
N VAL A 56 -4.23 -4.37 -6.25
CA VAL A 56 -4.63 -3.64 -5.03
C VAL A 56 -5.55 -2.44 -5.32
N ASP A 57 -5.34 -1.72 -6.42
CA ASP A 57 -6.15 -0.57 -6.82
C ASP A 57 -7.60 -0.94 -7.17
N LYS A 58 -7.87 -2.22 -7.50
CA LYS A 58 -9.23 -2.76 -7.69
C LYS A 58 -9.86 -3.26 -6.39
N CYS A 59 -9.07 -3.41 -5.32
CA CYS A 59 -9.50 -3.99 -4.05
C CYS A 59 -9.48 -2.99 -2.88
N ILE A 60 -9.60 -1.68 -3.17
CA ILE A 60 -9.59 -0.62 -2.15
C ILE A 60 -10.83 -0.69 -1.24
N LEU A 61 -12.00 -1.06 -1.80
CA LEU A 61 -13.26 -1.14 -1.07
C LEU A 61 -13.57 -2.59 -0.69
N SER A 62 -14.11 -2.79 0.51
CA SER A 62 -14.63 -4.07 0.95
C SER A 62 -15.91 -4.42 0.16
N PRO A 63 -16.04 -5.65 -0.38
CA PRO A 63 -17.29 -6.04 -1.03
C PRO A 63 -18.45 -6.21 -0.04
N GLN A 64 -18.16 -6.39 1.26
CA GLN A 64 -19.17 -6.64 2.27
C GLN A 64 -20.04 -5.41 2.56
N ASN A 65 -19.42 -4.23 2.60
CA ASN A 65 -20.06 -3.00 3.07
C ASN A 65 -19.60 -1.73 2.32
N LEU A 66 -18.80 -1.88 1.26
CA LEU A 66 -18.23 -0.78 0.47
C LEU A 66 -17.34 0.19 1.28
N MET A 67 -16.93 -0.20 2.50
CA MET A 67 -16.02 0.60 3.29
C MET A 67 -14.58 0.46 2.77
N PRO A 68 -13.77 1.55 2.80
CA PRO A 68 -12.38 1.48 2.39
C PRO A 68 -11.60 0.58 3.35
N ILE A 69 -10.81 -0.32 2.77
CA ILE A 69 -9.92 -1.25 3.50
C ILE A 69 -8.44 -1.00 3.17
N VAL A 70 -8.17 -0.14 2.19
CA VAL A 70 -6.83 0.38 1.88
C VAL A 70 -6.86 1.89 2.02
N TYR A 71 -6.16 2.42 3.03
CA TYR A 71 -6.12 3.85 3.30
C TYR A 71 -4.89 4.24 4.12
N ALA A 72 -4.60 5.54 4.17
CA ALA A 72 -3.49 6.09 4.93
C ALA A 72 -3.71 5.89 6.44
N ILE A 73 -2.69 5.37 7.13
CA ILE A 73 -2.72 5.14 8.58
C ILE A 73 -1.54 5.84 9.27
N GLN A 74 -1.63 5.94 10.61
CA GLN A 74 -0.56 6.35 11.52
C GLN A 74 0.10 7.68 11.11
N ASP A 75 1.42 7.69 10.91
CA ASP A 75 2.23 8.88 10.65
C ASP A 75 1.79 9.63 9.40
N THR A 76 1.26 8.93 8.40
CA THR A 76 0.79 9.58 7.17
C THR A 76 -0.38 10.52 7.48
N VAL A 77 -1.29 10.13 8.37
CA VAL A 77 -2.44 10.94 8.77
C VAL A 77 -2.01 12.11 9.64
N ALA A 78 -1.13 11.86 10.63
CA ALA A 78 -0.62 12.93 11.49
C ALA A 78 0.17 13.98 10.69
N ARG A 79 1.02 13.53 9.76
CA ARG A 79 1.86 14.42 8.95
C ARG A 79 1.06 15.23 7.95
N THR A 80 0.05 14.63 7.30
CA THR A 80 -0.86 15.36 6.39
C THR A 80 -1.64 16.43 7.13
N PHE A 81 -2.14 16.13 8.34
CA PHE A 81 -2.79 17.13 9.20
C PHE A 81 -1.87 18.31 9.53
N ILE A 82 -0.63 18.02 9.96
CA ILE A 82 0.36 19.06 10.29
C ILE A 82 0.78 19.87 9.05
N MET A 83 0.84 19.23 7.87
CA MET A 83 1.12 19.92 6.61
C MET A 83 -0.01 20.84 6.17
N TYR A 84 -1.26 20.41 6.35
CA TYR A 84 -2.43 21.17 5.93
C TYR A 84 -2.74 22.37 6.84
N LYS A 85 -2.33 22.33 8.12
CA LYS A 85 -2.56 23.44 9.05
C LYS A 85 -1.93 24.74 8.51
N MET A 86 -2.78 25.75 8.29
CA MET A 86 -2.60 26.99 7.49
C MET A 86 -1.35 27.87 7.77
N ASN A 87 -0.47 27.52 8.70
CA ASN A 87 0.68 28.35 9.09
C ASN A 87 2.04 27.77 8.66
N LYS A 88 2.07 26.76 7.78
CA LYS A 88 3.33 26.23 7.24
C LYS A 88 3.76 26.98 5.97
N ILE A 89 4.75 27.84 6.12
CA ILE A 89 5.49 28.41 5.00
C ILE A 89 6.62 27.45 4.63
N LEU A 90 6.56 26.87 3.44
CA LEU A 90 7.63 26.04 2.88
C LEU A 90 8.59 26.92 2.08
N ARG A 91 9.90 26.70 2.24
CA ARG A 91 10.89 27.34 1.37
C ARG A 91 10.79 26.73 -0.03
N ARG A 92 11.12 27.52 -1.05
CA ARG A 92 11.08 27.07 -2.46
C ARG A 92 11.88 25.79 -2.70
N LEU A 93 13.07 25.67 -2.10
CA LEU A 93 13.90 24.46 -2.17
C LEU A 93 13.17 23.24 -1.58
N THR A 94 12.68 23.37 -0.34
CA THR A 94 11.95 22.27 0.33
C THR A 94 10.68 21.85 -0.41
N LEU A 95 10.01 22.78 -1.09
CA LEU A 95 8.83 22.47 -1.90
C LEU A 95 9.22 21.69 -3.16
N HIS A 96 10.29 22.09 -3.84
CA HIS A 96 10.81 21.36 -4.99
C HIS A 96 11.20 19.93 -4.61
N ASP A 97 11.89 19.75 -3.47
CA ASP A 97 12.30 18.43 -2.97
C ASP A 97 11.12 17.53 -2.56
N CYS A 98 9.95 18.10 -2.27
CA CYS A 98 8.76 17.31 -1.92
C CYS A 98 7.94 16.88 -3.14
N ILE A 99 8.12 17.53 -4.28
CA ILE A 99 7.39 17.23 -5.53
C ILE A 99 8.14 16.20 -6.37
N MET A 100 9.48 16.25 -6.33
CA MET A 100 10.36 15.30 -7.01
C MET A 100 10.49 13.99 -6.24
#